data_AF-A0A854BR74-F1
#
_entry.id   AF-A0A854BR74-F1
#
_cell.length_a   1.000
_cell.length_b   1.000
_cell.length_c   1.000
_cell.angle_alpha   90.00
_cell.angle_beta   90.00
_cell.angle_gamma   90.00
#
_symmetry.space_group_name_H-M   'P 1'
#
loop_
_entity.id
_entity.type
_entity.pdbx_description
1 polymer ?
#
loop_
_entity_poly.entity_id
_entity_poly.type
_entity_poly.pdbx_seq_one_letter_code
_entity_poly.pdbx_strand_id
1 'polypeptide(L)'
;MSDIIYLTITGEQHGCISSRCGTSTSIGNRWQIGHEDEIFAFSLSNSITNTGKGSHLHGLSFCKLIDKSSPLLINAINNNEQLFMEFDFYRINRFGRWEKYYNIQLRGALLSAINHLFTENNLDTETITVSYEYILSRHLIANTEFSYLAFPDNYNRLFIPRPKTKDDNGLKTLNSKAVGRLLAAGGIYNGNIEGFRETANKLGGDAPAGYDQVMDNKGFRLAP
;
A
#
# COMPACT_ATOMS: atom_id res chain seq x y z
N MET A 1 21.30 16.98 -9.37
CA MET A 1 20.65 16.18 -8.32
C MET A 1 19.40 15.62 -8.97
N SER A 2 19.33 14.30 -9.16
CA SER A 2 18.26 13.64 -9.92
C SER A 2 16.93 13.71 -9.19
N ASP A 3 15.83 13.71 -9.94
CA ASP A 3 14.48 13.59 -9.38
C ASP A 3 14.35 12.28 -8.61
N ILE A 4 13.65 12.31 -7.47
CA ILE A 4 13.45 11.14 -6.60
C ILE A 4 12.09 10.51 -6.93
N ILE A 5 12.07 9.19 -7.10
CA ILE A 5 10.85 8.42 -7.34
C ILE A 5 10.66 7.44 -6.19
N TYR A 6 9.51 7.55 -5.52
CA TYR A 6 9.06 6.58 -4.53
C TYR A 6 7.94 5.73 -5.08
N LEU A 7 7.97 4.45 -4.78
CA LEU A 7 7.04 3.46 -5.28
C LEU A 7 6.34 2.76 -4.11
N THR A 8 5.01 2.82 -4.12
CA THR A 8 4.15 1.99 -3.27
C THR A 8 3.59 0.85 -4.10
N ILE A 9 3.74 -0.39 -3.63
CA ILE A 9 3.20 -1.59 -4.28
C ILE A 9 2.31 -2.31 -3.28
N THR A 10 1.08 -2.61 -3.71
CA THR A 10 0.15 -3.45 -2.97
C THR A 10 -0.34 -4.57 -3.87
N GLY A 11 -0.12 -5.81 -3.45
CA GLY A 11 -0.66 -6.98 -4.13
C GLY A 11 -2.04 -7.36 -3.58
N GLU A 12 -2.85 -7.98 -4.43
CA GLU A 12 -4.17 -8.49 -4.05
C GLU A 12 -4.10 -9.57 -2.96
N GLN A 13 -3.08 -10.43 -3.00
CA GLN A 13 -2.89 -11.54 -2.07
C GLN A 13 -1.90 -11.19 -0.96
N HIS A 14 -0.77 -10.55 -1.30
CA HIS A 14 0.33 -10.29 -0.37
C HIS A 14 0.19 -8.96 0.40
N GLY A 15 -0.84 -8.17 0.11
CA GLY A 15 -1.03 -6.87 0.73
C GLY A 15 0.11 -5.90 0.41
N CYS A 16 0.53 -5.07 1.38
CA CYS A 16 1.51 -4.01 1.14
C CYS A 16 2.94 -4.56 0.96
N ILE A 17 3.30 -4.86 -0.29
CA ILE A 17 4.62 -5.35 -0.70
C ILE A 17 5.71 -4.33 -0.35
N SER A 18 5.45 -3.03 -0.53
CA SER A 18 6.42 -1.97 -0.25
C SER A 18 6.65 -1.70 1.24
N SER A 19 5.87 -2.29 2.15
CA SER A 19 6.00 -2.01 3.58
C SER A 19 7.40 -2.36 4.09
N ARG A 20 8.00 -1.43 4.85
CA ARG A 20 9.35 -1.53 5.41
C ARG A 20 10.49 -1.67 4.37
N CYS A 21 10.25 -1.38 3.09
CA CYS A 21 11.29 -1.48 2.06
C CYS A 21 12.30 -0.33 2.12
N GLY A 22 11.88 0.86 2.55
CA GLY A 22 12.73 2.03 2.73
C GLY A 22 13.42 2.08 4.11
N THR A 23 13.68 0.93 4.73
CA THR A 23 14.31 0.83 6.06
C THR A 23 15.79 0.45 5.96
N SER A 24 16.55 0.71 7.03
CA SER A 24 17.96 0.32 7.12
C SER A 24 18.18 -1.18 6.98
N THR A 25 17.23 -2.01 7.43
CA THR A 25 17.28 -3.47 7.28
C THR A 25 17.12 -3.94 5.84
N SER A 26 16.55 -3.11 4.98
CA SER A 26 16.22 -3.45 3.59
C SER A 26 17.25 -2.89 2.61
N ILE A 27 17.61 -1.61 2.74
CA ILE A 27 18.51 -0.90 1.80
C ILE A 27 19.76 -0.29 2.46
N GLY A 28 20.08 -0.70 3.69
CA GLY A 28 21.26 -0.25 4.42
C GLY A 28 21.26 1.27 4.61
N ASN A 29 22.42 1.90 4.45
CA ASN A 29 22.61 3.35 4.65
C ASN A 29 21.87 4.26 3.64
N ARG A 30 21.18 3.69 2.65
CA ARG A 30 20.44 4.44 1.63
C ARG A 30 19.00 4.76 2.04
N TRP A 31 18.57 4.26 3.20
CA TRP A 31 17.25 4.54 3.74
C TRP A 31 17.05 6.04 4.02
N GLN A 32 15.80 6.49 3.88
CA GLN A 32 15.44 7.89 4.08
C GLN A 32 14.27 7.97 5.06
N ILE A 33 14.34 8.94 5.98
CA ILE A 33 13.29 9.15 6.97
C ILE A 33 11.98 9.60 6.31
N GLY A 34 10.86 9.02 6.73
CA GLY A 34 9.53 9.32 6.19
C GLY A 34 9.16 8.54 4.92
N HIS A 35 10.03 7.66 4.45
CA HIS A 35 9.83 6.81 3.27
C HIS A 35 9.99 5.32 3.60
N GLU A 36 9.75 4.92 4.84
CA GLU A 36 10.03 3.57 5.34
C GLU A 36 9.17 2.49 4.67
N ASP A 37 7.94 2.82 4.28
CA ASP A 37 6.98 1.93 3.61
C ASP A 37 6.93 2.11 2.08
N GLU A 38 7.93 2.78 1.53
CA GLU A 38 8.06 3.07 0.10
C GLU A 38 9.36 2.47 -0.44
N ILE A 39 9.32 2.09 -1.71
CA ILE A 39 10.47 1.58 -2.45
C ILE A 39 11.14 2.75 -3.17
N PHE A 40 12.47 2.82 -3.11
CA PHE A 40 13.23 3.80 -3.88
C PHE A 40 13.46 3.31 -5.31
N ALA A 41 12.92 4.02 -6.31
CA ALA A 41 13.10 3.72 -7.72
C ALA A 41 14.08 4.72 -8.37
N PHE A 42 15.05 4.19 -9.14
CA PHE A 42 16.07 4.98 -9.82
C PHE A 42 15.59 5.55 -11.15
N SER A 43 14.80 4.77 -11.88
CA SER A 43 14.33 5.13 -13.19
C SER A 43 12.98 4.50 -13.47
N LEU A 44 12.21 5.20 -14.29
CA LEU A 44 10.94 4.75 -14.82
C LEU A 44 10.91 5.12 -16.29
N SER A 45 10.63 4.13 -17.12
CA SER A 45 10.44 4.26 -18.56
C SER A 45 9.02 3.82 -18.87
N ASN A 46 8.25 4.73 -19.44
CA ASN A 46 6.93 4.43 -20.00
C ASN A 46 6.97 4.85 -21.47
N SER A 47 6.64 3.92 -22.36
CA SER A 47 6.59 4.18 -23.79
C SER A 47 5.15 4.11 -24.28
N ILE A 48 4.71 5.12 -25.02
CA ILE A 48 3.38 5.17 -25.60
C ILE A 48 3.57 5.50 -27.07
N THR A 49 3.14 4.60 -27.95
CA THR A 49 3.18 4.83 -29.39
C THR A 49 1.78 5.12 -29.90
N ASN A 50 1.66 5.99 -30.91
CA ASN A 50 0.39 6.24 -31.58
C ASN A 50 0.49 5.73 -33.01
N THR A 51 -0.33 4.76 -33.38
CA THR A 51 -0.33 4.16 -34.72
C THR A 51 -1.31 4.85 -35.68
N GLY A 52 -1.92 5.97 -35.27
CA GLY A 52 -2.96 6.67 -36.03
C GLY A 52 -4.35 6.00 -35.96
N LYS A 53 -4.43 4.80 -35.36
CA LYS A 53 -5.68 4.08 -35.05
C LYS A 53 -6.00 4.04 -33.55
N GLY A 54 -5.15 4.67 -32.73
CA GLY A 54 -5.23 4.70 -31.27
C GLY A 54 -3.84 4.72 -30.63
N SER A 55 -3.79 5.11 -29.35
CA SER A 55 -2.59 4.99 -28.51
C SER A 55 -2.36 3.52 -28.14
N HIS A 56 -1.21 2.98 -28.51
CA HIS A 56 -0.71 1.70 -28.03
C HIS A 56 0.21 1.97 -26.83
N LEU A 57 -0.29 1.68 -25.63
CA LEU A 57 0.50 1.75 -24.42
C LEU A 57 1.44 0.55 -24.39
N HIS A 58 2.75 0.81 -24.29
CA HIS A 58 3.68 -0.25 -23.92
C HIS A 58 3.66 -0.42 -22.40
N GLY A 59 4.05 -1.61 -21.95
CA GLY A 59 4.26 -1.87 -20.53
C GLY A 59 5.22 -0.84 -19.92
N LEU A 60 5.10 -0.64 -18.62
CA LEU A 60 5.94 0.26 -17.85
C LEU A 60 7.14 -0.51 -17.32
N SER A 61 8.34 0.05 -17.43
CA SER A 61 9.54 -0.54 -16.86
C SER A 61 10.14 0.41 -15.83
N PHE A 62 10.56 -0.11 -14.69
CA PHE A 62 11.25 0.67 -13.68
C PHE A 62 12.42 -0.11 -13.09
N CYS A 63 13.40 0.64 -12.55
CA CYS A 63 14.58 0.07 -11.91
C CYS A 63 14.63 0.49 -10.44
N LYS A 64 14.93 -0.46 -9.56
CA LYS A 64 15.11 -0.25 -8.12
C LYS A 64 16.32 -1.04 -7.61
N LEU A 65 16.71 -0.79 -6.36
CA LEU A 65 17.69 -1.63 -5.66
C LEU A 65 17.11 -3.01 -5.36
N ILE A 66 17.99 -4.00 -5.23
CA ILE A 66 17.62 -5.22 -4.50
C ILE A 66 17.31 -4.84 -3.05
N ASP A 67 16.10 -5.18 -2.60
CA ASP A 67 15.60 -4.82 -1.26
C ASP A 67 14.64 -5.90 -0.73
N LYS A 68 13.97 -5.63 0.40
CA LYS A 68 13.00 -6.54 1.02
C LYS A 68 11.85 -6.94 0.06
N SER A 69 11.45 -6.09 -0.89
CA SER A 69 10.37 -6.41 -1.82
C SER A 69 10.79 -7.38 -2.93
N SER A 70 12.09 -7.51 -3.23
CA SER A 70 12.58 -8.34 -4.35
C SER A 70 12.03 -9.79 -4.33
N PRO A 71 12.14 -10.56 -3.22
CA PRO A 71 11.53 -11.90 -3.17
C PRO A 71 9.99 -11.89 -3.21
N LEU A 72 9.34 -10.83 -2.72
CA LEU A 72 7.88 -10.69 -2.79
C LEU A 72 7.40 -10.47 -4.22
N LEU A 73 8.15 -9.70 -5.01
CA LEU A 73 7.89 -9.49 -6.44
C LEU A 73 8.10 -10.78 -7.24
N ILE A 74 9.10 -11.59 -6.88
CA ILE A 74 9.29 -12.93 -7.48
C ILE A 74 8.08 -13.83 -7.18
N ASN A 75 7.50 -13.74 -5.98
CA ASN A 75 6.29 -14.50 -5.67
C ASN A 75 5.07 -13.96 -6.43
N ALA A 76 4.94 -12.64 -6.57
CA ALA A 76 3.85 -12.01 -7.29
C ALA A 76 3.86 -12.39 -8.79
N ILE A 77 5.03 -12.38 -9.44
CA ILE A 77 5.15 -12.81 -10.85
C ILE A 77 4.84 -14.30 -11.01
N ASN A 78 5.30 -15.16 -10.10
CA ASN A 78 5.05 -16.60 -10.17
C ASN A 78 3.56 -16.95 -10.05
N ASN A 79 2.82 -16.19 -9.22
CA ASN A 79 1.40 -16.40 -9.00
C ASN A 79 0.49 -15.59 -9.95
N ASN A 80 1.06 -14.81 -10.88
CA ASN A 80 0.31 -13.85 -11.71
C ASN A 80 -0.60 -12.95 -10.87
N GLU A 81 -0.10 -12.48 -9.74
CA GLU A 81 -0.85 -11.63 -8.81
C GLU A 81 -1.10 -10.25 -9.41
N GLN A 82 -2.34 -9.77 -9.31
CA GLN A 82 -2.65 -8.39 -9.67
C GLN A 82 -2.10 -7.42 -8.63
N LEU A 83 -1.41 -6.40 -9.11
CA LEU A 83 -0.78 -5.37 -8.30
C LEU A 83 -1.44 -4.02 -8.53
N PHE A 84 -1.48 -3.24 -7.47
CA PHE A 84 -1.67 -1.81 -7.50
C PHE A 84 -0.32 -1.14 -7.26
N MET A 85 0.09 -0.24 -8.15
CA MET A 85 1.34 0.48 -8.05
C MET A 85 1.11 1.98 -8.09
N GLU A 86 1.80 2.72 -7.23
CA GLU A 86 1.78 4.17 -7.20
C GLU A 86 3.21 4.70 -7.18
N PHE A 87 3.55 5.51 -8.17
CA PHE A 87 4.83 6.18 -8.31
C PHE A 87 4.66 7.67 -8.02
N ASP A 88 5.41 8.14 -7.03
CA ASP A 88 5.42 9.54 -6.60
C ASP A 88 6.75 10.19 -6.92
N PHE A 89 6.70 11.27 -7.68
CA PHE A 89 7.88 11.99 -8.15
C PHE A 89 8.05 13.26 -7.33
N TYR A 90 9.27 13.43 -6.82
CA TYR A 90 9.67 14.56 -6.01
C TYR A 90 10.73 15.39 -6.72
N ARG A 91 10.61 16.71 -6.58
CA ARG A 91 11.59 17.68 -7.06
C ARG A 91 11.84 18.75 -5.99
N ILE A 92 12.94 19.48 -6.14
CA ILE A 92 13.22 20.67 -5.32
C ILE A 92 12.48 21.86 -5.93
N ASN A 93 11.68 22.55 -5.12
CA ASN A 93 10.94 23.73 -5.55
C ASN A 93 11.77 25.01 -5.43
N ARG A 94 11.21 26.15 -5.89
CA ARG A 94 11.88 27.46 -5.83
C ARG A 94 12.31 27.92 -4.43
N PHE A 95 11.75 27.33 -3.37
CA PHE A 95 12.08 27.62 -1.98
C PHE A 95 13.11 26.64 -1.40
N GLY A 96 13.69 25.76 -2.23
CA GLY A 96 14.67 24.76 -1.80
C GLY A 96 14.06 23.58 -1.03
N ARG A 97 12.74 23.38 -1.10
CA ARG A 97 12.04 22.29 -0.40
C ARG A 97 11.64 21.19 -1.36
N TRP A 98 11.66 19.95 -0.89
CA TRP A 98 11.10 18.82 -1.63
C TRP A 98 9.58 18.97 -1.75
N GLU A 99 9.06 18.82 -2.96
CA GLU A 99 7.62 18.76 -3.23
C GLU A 99 7.31 17.56 -4.15
N LYS A 100 6.22 16.86 -3.82
CA LYS A 100 5.63 15.87 -4.73
C LYS A 100 4.93 16.63 -5.85
N TYR A 101 5.36 16.44 -7.10
CA TYR A 101 4.83 17.23 -8.23
C TYR A 101 4.16 16.38 -9.31
N TYR A 102 4.48 15.09 -9.39
CA TYR A 102 3.92 14.18 -10.38
C TYR A 102 3.60 12.84 -9.73
N ASN A 103 2.55 12.18 -10.21
CA ASN A 103 2.07 10.90 -9.70
C ASN A 103 1.62 10.01 -10.86
N ILE A 104 2.04 8.75 -10.87
CA ILE A 104 1.57 7.72 -11.80
C ILE A 104 0.97 6.57 -10.99
N GLN A 105 -0.28 6.20 -11.26
CA GLN A 105 -0.94 5.05 -10.67
C GLN A 105 -1.21 4.00 -11.74
N LEU A 106 -0.88 2.75 -11.45
CA LEU A 106 -1.22 1.59 -12.25
C LEU A 106 -2.22 0.71 -11.49
N ARG A 107 -3.26 0.24 -12.18
CA ARG A 107 -4.23 -0.72 -11.64
C ARG A 107 -4.34 -1.94 -12.54
N GLY A 108 -4.62 -3.09 -11.95
CA GLY A 108 -4.57 -4.37 -12.66
C GLY A 108 -3.18 -4.62 -13.24
N ALA A 109 -2.13 -4.25 -12.51
CA ALA A 109 -0.76 -4.38 -12.97
C ALA A 109 -0.28 -5.84 -12.81
N LEU A 110 0.34 -6.40 -13.84
CA LEU A 110 0.92 -7.74 -13.84
C LEU A 110 2.40 -7.64 -14.18
N LEU A 111 3.23 -8.33 -13.40
CA LEU A 111 4.66 -8.40 -13.65
C LEU A 111 4.91 -9.28 -14.88
N SER A 112 5.57 -8.73 -15.89
CA SER A 112 5.91 -9.44 -17.13
C SER A 112 7.34 -9.98 -17.12
N ALA A 113 8.27 -9.26 -16.49
CA ALA A 113 9.67 -9.68 -16.36
C ALA A 113 10.34 -9.01 -15.16
N ILE A 114 11.27 -9.73 -14.52
CA ILE A 114 12.16 -9.21 -13.48
C ILE A 114 13.58 -9.63 -13.85
N ASN A 115 14.47 -8.66 -14.02
CA ASN A 115 15.88 -8.89 -14.35
C ASN A 115 16.75 -8.35 -13.21
N HIS A 116 17.44 -9.24 -12.51
CA HIS A 116 18.44 -8.86 -11.51
C HIS A 116 19.79 -8.61 -12.16
N LEU A 117 20.46 -7.56 -11.76
CA LEU A 117 21.80 -7.19 -12.21
C LEU A 117 22.71 -7.01 -11.01
N PHE A 118 23.66 -7.94 -10.86
CA PHE A 118 24.74 -7.89 -9.88
C PHE A 118 26.02 -7.53 -10.62
N THR A 119 26.58 -6.35 -10.35
CA THR A 119 27.76 -5.84 -11.07
C THR A 119 28.81 -5.38 -10.08
N GLU A 120 30.06 -5.79 -10.28
CA GLU A 120 31.17 -5.32 -9.46
C GLU A 120 31.27 -3.78 -9.48
N ASN A 121 31.50 -3.19 -8.30
CA ASN A 121 31.64 -1.74 -8.08
C ASN A 121 30.40 -0.89 -8.44
N ASN A 122 29.26 -1.51 -8.70
CA ASN A 122 27.99 -0.83 -8.92
C ASN A 122 26.95 -1.29 -7.89
N LEU A 123 25.81 -0.62 -7.88
CA LEU A 123 24.69 -1.05 -7.04
C LEU A 123 23.99 -2.24 -7.67
N ASP A 124 23.68 -3.23 -6.84
CA ASP A 124 22.83 -4.34 -7.25
C ASP A 124 21.41 -3.82 -7.47
N THR A 125 20.91 -4.05 -8.68
CA THR A 125 19.63 -3.49 -9.14
C THR A 125 18.74 -4.58 -9.71
N GLU A 126 17.45 -4.29 -9.75
CA GLU A 126 16.50 -5.07 -10.51
C GLU A 126 15.65 -4.18 -11.40
N THR A 127 15.52 -4.59 -12.65
CA THR A 127 14.64 -3.97 -13.64
C THR A 127 13.37 -4.80 -13.77
N ILE A 128 12.23 -4.16 -13.54
CA ILE A 128 10.92 -4.79 -13.51
C ILE A 128 10.09 -4.22 -14.64
N THR A 129 9.47 -5.10 -15.43
CA THR A 129 8.58 -4.74 -16.53
C THR A 129 7.16 -5.16 -16.18
N VAL A 130 6.21 -4.26 -16.38
CA VAL A 130 4.84 -4.35 -15.89
C VAL A 130 3.87 -4.08 -17.02
N SER A 131 2.94 -4.99 -17.25
CA SER A 131 1.73 -4.72 -18.02
C SER A 131 0.63 -4.24 -17.08
N TYR A 132 -0.31 -3.44 -17.57
CA TYR A 132 -1.35 -2.85 -16.74
C TYR A 132 -2.62 -2.63 -17.55
N GLU A 133 -3.77 -2.72 -16.89
CA GLU A 133 -5.07 -2.46 -17.52
C GLU A 133 -5.44 -0.97 -17.47
N TYR A 134 -5.00 -0.27 -16.44
CA TYR A 134 -5.29 1.15 -16.25
C TYR A 134 -4.07 1.92 -15.78
N ILE A 135 -3.92 3.12 -16.34
CA ILE A 135 -2.92 4.11 -15.92
C ILE A 135 -3.60 5.45 -15.64
N LEU A 136 -3.17 6.11 -14.57
CA LEU A 136 -3.50 7.49 -14.26
C LEU A 136 -2.22 8.26 -14.02
N SER A 137 -2.00 9.32 -14.76
CA SER A 137 -0.86 10.23 -14.62
C SER A 137 -1.35 11.62 -14.25
N ARG A 138 -0.80 12.23 -13.21
CA ARG A 138 -1.22 13.55 -12.71
C ARG A 138 -0.02 14.45 -12.45
N HIS A 139 -0.08 15.68 -12.96
CA HIS A 139 0.81 16.75 -12.53
C HIS A 139 0.15 17.56 -11.40
N LEU A 140 0.54 17.28 -10.16
CA LEU A 140 -0.14 17.73 -8.95
C LEU A 140 -0.13 19.25 -8.76
N ILE A 141 0.92 19.93 -9.23
CA ILE A 141 1.04 21.39 -9.05
C ILE A 141 0.31 22.17 -10.17
N ALA A 142 0.13 21.54 -11.32
CA ALA A 142 -0.48 22.16 -12.51
C ALA A 142 -1.92 21.68 -12.75
N ASN A 143 -2.39 20.73 -11.94
CA ASN A 143 -3.74 20.14 -12.00
C ASN A 143 -4.11 19.59 -13.37
N THR A 144 -3.14 19.01 -14.09
CA THR A 144 -3.40 18.28 -15.33
C THR A 144 -3.35 16.78 -15.06
N GLU A 145 -4.26 16.05 -15.68
CA GLU A 145 -4.34 14.60 -15.55
C GLU A 145 -4.63 13.92 -16.88
N PHE A 146 -4.15 12.69 -16.98
CA PHE A 146 -4.40 11.78 -18.07
C PHE A 146 -4.74 10.41 -17.48
N SER A 147 -5.82 9.80 -17.92
CA SER A 147 -6.12 8.41 -17.59
C SER A 147 -6.46 7.62 -18.84
N TYR A 148 -6.12 6.35 -18.84
CA TYR A 148 -6.46 5.43 -19.90
C TYR A 148 -6.74 4.04 -19.35
N LEU A 149 -7.78 3.42 -19.88
CA LEU A 149 -8.21 2.07 -19.57
C LEU A 149 -8.12 1.23 -20.84
N ALA A 150 -7.23 0.24 -20.85
CA ALA A 150 -7.02 -0.63 -21.99
C ALA A 150 -8.22 -1.54 -22.27
N PHE A 151 -8.97 -1.92 -21.23
CA PHE A 151 -10.14 -2.80 -21.32
C PHE A 151 -11.35 -2.19 -20.58
N PRO A 152 -12.25 -1.47 -21.29
CA PRO A 152 -13.39 -0.78 -20.69
C PRO A 152 -14.28 -1.66 -19.82
N ASP A 153 -14.51 -2.90 -20.24
CA ASP A 153 -15.43 -3.83 -19.59
C ASP A 153 -14.92 -4.34 -18.22
N ASN A 154 -13.63 -4.15 -17.92
CA ASN A 154 -12.98 -4.66 -16.72
C ASN A 154 -12.76 -3.61 -15.62
N TYR A 155 -13.18 -2.35 -15.81
CA TYR A 155 -12.88 -1.28 -14.84
C TYR A 155 -13.29 -1.63 -13.39
N ASN A 156 -14.49 -2.19 -13.23
CA ASN A 156 -15.04 -2.55 -11.92
C ASN A 156 -14.36 -3.76 -11.26
N ARG A 157 -13.51 -4.49 -12.00
CA ARG A 157 -12.73 -5.63 -11.51
C ARG A 157 -11.31 -5.26 -11.11
N LEU A 158 -10.87 -4.02 -11.38
CA LEU A 158 -9.52 -3.60 -11.04
C LEU A 158 -9.36 -3.60 -9.52
N PHE A 159 -8.42 -4.40 -9.04
CA PHE A 159 -8.01 -4.38 -7.64
C PHE A 159 -7.56 -2.96 -7.26
N ILE A 160 -8.23 -2.38 -6.25
CA ILE A 160 -7.87 -1.11 -5.63
C ILE A 160 -7.67 -1.39 -4.14
N PRO A 161 -6.46 -1.20 -3.60
CA PRO A 161 -6.22 -1.39 -2.19
C PRO A 161 -7.00 -0.36 -1.39
N ARG A 162 -7.46 -0.74 -0.20
CA ARG A 162 -8.11 0.21 0.70
C ARG A 162 -7.12 1.33 1.03
N PRO A 163 -7.56 2.61 1.05
CA PRO A 163 -6.67 3.70 1.41
C PRO A 163 -6.12 3.46 2.81
N LYS A 164 -4.80 3.61 2.97
CA LYS A 164 -4.14 3.56 4.28
C LYS A 164 -4.74 4.66 5.15
N THR A 165 -5.63 4.28 6.08
CA THR A 165 -6.04 5.19 7.14
C THR A 165 -4.93 5.24 8.18
N LYS A 166 -4.73 6.39 8.85
CA LYS A 166 -3.75 6.52 9.96
C LYS A 166 -4.02 5.56 11.13
N ASP A 167 -5.05 4.73 11.04
CA ASP A 167 -5.48 3.77 12.04
C ASP A 167 -5.10 2.32 11.75
N ASP A 168 -4.43 2.02 10.61
CA ASP A 168 -3.89 0.69 10.26
C ASP A 168 -2.66 0.27 11.08
N ASN A 169 -2.51 0.79 12.30
CA ASN A 169 -1.72 0.10 13.32
C ASN A 169 -2.54 -1.11 13.76
N GLY A 170 -2.17 -2.33 13.34
CA GLY A 170 -2.88 -3.57 13.67
C GLY A 170 -3.12 -3.83 15.17
N LEU A 171 -2.60 -3.00 16.07
CA LEU A 171 -2.97 -2.96 17.50
C LEU A 171 -4.28 -2.20 17.78
N LYS A 172 -4.61 -1.13 17.04
CA LYS A 172 -5.79 -0.28 17.28
C LYS A 172 -7.11 -1.04 17.09
N THR A 173 -7.16 -2.02 16.20
CA THR A 173 -8.35 -2.84 15.95
C THR A 173 -8.66 -3.73 17.15
N LEU A 174 -7.66 -4.35 17.77
CA LEU A 174 -7.80 -5.26 18.90
C LEU A 174 -8.17 -4.53 20.20
N ASN A 175 -7.69 -3.31 20.41
CA ASN A 175 -7.97 -2.53 21.60
C ASN A 175 -9.00 -1.40 21.36
N SER A 176 -9.94 -1.62 20.44
CA SER A 176 -11.00 -0.66 20.07
C SER A 176 -12.28 -0.78 20.90
N LYS A 177 -13.12 0.27 20.90
CA LYS A 177 -14.47 0.21 21.50
C LYS A 177 -15.31 -0.95 20.94
N ALA A 178 -15.18 -1.26 19.65
CA ALA A 178 -15.95 -2.32 19.01
C ALA A 178 -15.62 -3.69 19.62
N VAL A 179 -14.34 -3.98 19.85
CA VAL A 179 -13.91 -5.23 20.52
C VAL A 179 -14.40 -5.25 21.97
N GLY A 180 -14.33 -4.13 22.69
CA GLY A 180 -14.90 -3.99 24.02
C GLY A 180 -16.38 -4.38 24.10
N ARG A 181 -17.20 -3.89 23.15
CA ARG A 181 -18.64 -4.20 23.08
C ARG A 181 -18.90 -5.68 22.81
N LEU A 182 -18.10 -6.29 21.92
CA LEU A 182 -18.20 -7.73 21.61
C LEU A 182 -17.83 -8.59 22.82
N LEU A 183 -16.79 -8.23 23.57
CA LEU A 183 -16.41 -8.92 24.80
C LEU A 183 -17.50 -8.81 25.86
N ALA A 184 -18.14 -7.65 26.01
CA ALA A 184 -19.28 -7.49 26.92
C ALA A 184 -20.44 -8.39 26.53
N ALA A 185 -20.83 -8.40 25.25
CA ALA A 185 -21.89 -9.28 24.74
C ALA A 185 -21.55 -10.76 24.94
N GLY A 186 -20.30 -11.17 24.67
CA GLY A 186 -19.83 -12.53 24.90
C GLY A 186 -19.82 -12.93 26.38
N GLY A 187 -19.40 -12.04 27.28
CA GLY A 187 -19.45 -12.27 28.72
C GLY A 187 -20.87 -12.41 29.26
N ILE A 188 -21.81 -11.63 28.73
CA ILE A 188 -23.25 -11.74 29.04
C ILE A 188 -23.80 -13.09 28.56
N TYR A 189 -23.53 -13.46 27.31
CA TYR A 189 -24.06 -14.68 26.70
C TYR A 189 -23.51 -15.94 27.38
N ASN A 190 -22.21 -15.96 27.68
CA ASN A 190 -21.55 -17.10 28.32
C ASN A 190 -21.69 -17.12 29.85
N GLY A 191 -22.37 -16.13 30.45
CA GLY A 191 -22.47 -15.99 31.91
C GLY A 191 -21.14 -15.74 32.63
N ASN A 192 -20.07 -15.42 31.89
CA ASN A 192 -18.73 -15.14 32.43
C ASN A 192 -18.39 -13.67 32.23
N ILE A 193 -19.02 -12.80 33.01
CA ILE A 193 -18.83 -11.35 32.88
C ILE A 193 -17.39 -10.97 33.28
N GLU A 194 -16.90 -11.49 34.40
CA GLU A 194 -15.61 -11.10 34.96
C GLU A 194 -14.43 -11.47 34.07
N GLY A 195 -14.38 -12.69 33.53
CA GLY A 195 -13.26 -13.12 32.67
C GLY A 195 -13.17 -12.31 31.37
N PHE A 196 -14.33 -11.96 30.79
CA PHE A 196 -14.38 -11.13 29.59
C PHE A 196 -14.08 -9.66 29.90
N ARG A 197 -14.42 -9.17 31.10
CA ARG A 197 -14.03 -7.84 31.57
C ARG A 197 -12.51 -7.74 31.76
N GLU A 198 -11.90 -8.74 32.37
CA GLU A 198 -10.45 -8.81 32.54
C GLU A 198 -9.73 -8.83 31.19
N THR A 199 -10.28 -9.56 30.21
CA THR A 199 -9.76 -9.59 28.84
C THR A 199 -9.83 -8.21 28.17
N ALA A 200 -10.94 -7.48 28.31
CA ALA A 200 -11.05 -6.12 27.80
C ALA A 200 -10.04 -5.16 28.45
N ASN A 201 -9.81 -5.29 29.76
CA ASN A 201 -8.81 -4.50 30.49
C ASN A 201 -7.38 -4.82 30.03
N LYS A 202 -7.07 -6.10 29.79
CA LYS A 202 -5.75 -6.55 29.29
C LYS A 202 -5.46 -6.06 27.87
N LEU A 203 -6.49 -5.98 27.00
CA LEU A 203 -6.35 -5.39 25.67
C LEU A 203 -6.05 -3.88 25.72
N GLY A 204 -6.51 -3.19 26.76
CA GLY A 204 -6.28 -1.75 26.96
C GLY A 204 -6.94 -0.89 25.89
N GLY A 205 -6.38 0.30 25.64
CA GLY A 205 -6.91 1.23 24.65
C GLY A 205 -8.34 1.67 24.94
N ASP A 206 -9.19 1.62 23.92
CA ASP A 206 -10.61 1.95 24.00
C ASP A 206 -11.51 0.74 24.33
N ALA A 207 -10.96 -0.47 24.43
CA ALA A 207 -11.73 -1.69 24.69
C ALA A 207 -12.48 -1.66 26.04
N PRO A 208 -11.89 -1.20 27.17
CA PRO A 208 -12.64 -1.08 28.43
C PRO A 208 -13.84 -0.14 28.32
N ALA A 209 -13.66 1.02 27.69
CA ALA A 209 -14.73 2.00 27.50
C ALA A 209 -15.86 1.45 26.61
N GLY A 210 -15.54 0.67 25.57
CA GLY A 210 -16.55 -0.01 24.75
C GLY A 210 -17.29 -1.12 25.51
N TYR A 211 -16.60 -1.82 26.41
CA TYR A 211 -17.21 -2.84 27.28
C TYR A 211 -18.20 -2.21 28.26
N ASP A 212 -17.79 -1.12 28.93
CA ASP A 212 -18.63 -0.36 29.86
C ASP A 212 -19.88 0.19 29.18
N GLN A 213 -19.77 0.70 27.95
CA GLN A 213 -20.94 1.17 27.19
C GLN A 213 -22.05 0.13 27.01
N VAL A 214 -21.72 -1.17 26.95
CA VAL A 214 -22.73 -2.24 26.84
C VAL A 214 -23.28 -2.61 28.20
N MET A 215 -22.44 -2.61 29.23
CA MET A 215 -22.85 -2.95 30.59
C MET A 215 -23.68 -1.85 31.25
N ASP A 216 -23.30 -0.59 31.04
CA ASP A 216 -24.00 0.58 31.57
C ASP A 216 -25.35 0.81 30.87
N ASN A 217 -25.48 0.38 29.60
CA ASN A 217 -26.76 0.40 28.88
C ASN A 217 -27.73 -0.71 29.31
N LYS A 218 -27.40 -1.57 30.28
CA LYS A 218 -28.34 -2.56 30.84
C LYS A 218 -29.29 -1.96 31.89
N GLY A 219 -30.01 -0.92 31.46
CA GLY A 219 -31.36 -0.63 31.93
C GLY A 219 -32.45 -1.39 31.14
N PHE A 220 -32.12 -2.40 30.33
CA PHE A 220 -33.10 -3.19 29.59
C PHE A 220 -33.38 -4.55 30.27
N ARG A 221 -34.37 -4.48 31.16
CA ARG A 221 -35.32 -5.51 31.61
C ARG A 221 -35.10 -6.91 31.02
N LEU A 222 -34.56 -7.80 31.84
CA LEU A 222 -35.01 -9.19 31.88
C LEU A 222 -36.33 -9.21 32.65
N ALA A 223 -37.43 -9.62 32.00
CA ALA A 223 -38.52 -10.40 32.59
C ALA A 223 -39.65 -10.61 31.57
N PRO A 224 -40.44 -11.70 31.69
CA PRO A 224 -40.30 -12.82 32.64
C PRO A 224 -39.67 -14.08 32.02
#